data_AF-A0A7X6HMT9-F1
#
_entry.id   AF-A0A7X6HMT9-F1
#
_cell.length_a   1.000
_cell.length_b   1.000
_cell.length_c   1.000
_cell.angle_alpha   90.00
_cell.angle_beta   90.00
_cell.angle_gamma   90.00
#
_symmetry.space_group_name_H-M   'P 1'
#
loop_
_entity.id
_entity.type
_entity.pdbx_description
1 polymer ?
#
loop_
_entity_poly.entity_id
_entity_poly.type
_entity_poly.pdbx_seq_one_letter_code
_entity_poly.pdbx_strand_id
1 'polypeptide(L)'
;MNQGTPKISLKLPAVSNWLVLLGIACLLVSIGLGWVVKSILIVFGFLLLTPVVAFFGLQWWLKRNLIEDNCPVCQHEFTALNQTQFQCPNCGEPLKIEQGHFNRLTPPGTIDVTAVEVSSVQQLED
;
A
#
# COMPACT_ATOMS: atom_id res chain seq x y z
N MET A 1 24.77 15.04 83.08
CA MET A 1 25.51 15.04 81.80
C MET A 1 24.50 15.13 80.67
N ASN A 2 24.31 16.32 80.08
CA ASN A 2 23.30 16.56 79.04
C ASN A 2 24.02 16.62 77.67
N GLN A 3 23.67 15.70 76.78
CA GLN A 3 24.23 15.55 75.44
C GLN A 3 23.58 16.57 74.50
N GLY A 4 24.33 17.62 74.14
CA GLY A 4 23.93 18.60 73.13
C GLY A 4 24.00 17.99 71.74
N THR A 5 22.85 17.60 71.18
CA THR A 5 22.73 17.17 69.78
C THR A 5 22.99 18.35 68.83
N PRO A 6 23.83 18.19 67.78
CA PRO A 6 24.06 19.24 66.81
C PRO A 6 22.83 19.47 65.95
N LYS A 7 22.26 20.68 66.03
CA LYS A 7 21.12 21.13 65.23
C LYS A 7 21.63 21.59 63.87
N ILE A 8 21.54 20.72 62.86
CA ILE A 8 21.99 21.03 61.49
C ILE A 8 20.96 21.98 60.87
N SER A 9 21.30 23.27 60.80
CA SER A 9 20.41 24.32 60.29
C SER A 9 20.80 24.64 58.83
N LEU A 10 20.21 23.90 57.90
CA LEU A 10 20.40 24.02 56.46
C LEU A 10 19.59 25.21 55.92
N LYS A 11 20.23 26.39 55.80
CA LYS A 11 19.63 27.56 55.12
C LYS A 11 19.71 27.37 53.60
N LEU A 12 18.71 26.74 52.98
CA LEU A 12 18.68 26.46 51.52
C LEU A 12 17.52 27.13 50.74
N PRO A 13 17.20 28.43 50.90
CA PRO A 13 16.13 29.04 50.09
C PRO A 13 16.50 29.10 48.59
N ALA A 14 17.75 29.42 48.25
CA ALA A 14 18.20 29.54 46.85
C ALA A 14 18.57 28.18 46.21
N VAL A 15 19.22 27.29 46.98
CA VAL A 15 19.67 25.97 46.51
C VAL A 15 18.50 24.99 46.34
N SER A 16 17.46 25.11 47.18
CA SER A 16 16.26 24.27 47.06
C SER A 16 15.49 24.51 45.76
N ASN A 17 15.43 25.75 45.25
CA ASN A 17 14.70 26.02 44.00
C ASN A 17 15.40 25.39 42.78
N TRP A 18 16.74 25.46 42.73
CA TRP A 18 17.53 24.79 41.69
C TRP A 18 17.46 23.27 41.79
N LEU A 19 17.46 22.72 43.00
CA LEU A 19 17.26 21.28 43.24
C LEU A 19 15.88 20.81 42.77
N VAL A 20 14.84 21.60 43.01
CA VAL A 20 13.48 21.28 42.52
C VAL A 20 13.42 21.34 41.00
N LEU A 21 14.02 22.36 40.38
CA LEU A 21 14.08 22.47 38.92
C LEU A 21 14.84 21.29 38.27
N LEU A 22 15.97 20.91 38.86
CA LEU A 22 16.76 19.75 38.43
C LEU A 22 16.00 18.44 38.63
N GLY A 23 15.26 18.31 39.74
CA GLY A 23 14.39 17.17 40.03
C GLY A 23 13.26 17.04 39.00
N ILE A 24 12.61 18.15 38.64
CA ILE A 24 11.58 18.19 37.60
C ILE A 24 12.19 17.83 36.24
N ALA A 25 13.33 18.42 35.88
CA ALA A 25 14.03 18.11 34.63
C ALA A 25 14.43 16.62 34.57
N CYS A 26 14.96 16.05 35.66
CA CYS A 26 15.28 14.62 35.73
C CYS A 26 14.04 13.74 35.60
N LEU A 27 12.92 14.11 36.21
CA LEU A 27 11.67 13.39 36.05
C LEU A 27 11.17 13.46 34.61
N LEU A 28 11.18 14.64 33.98
CA LEU A 28 10.79 14.81 32.58
C LEU A 28 11.69 14.01 31.64
N VAL A 29 13.00 14.00 31.87
CA VAL A 29 13.95 13.19 31.10
C VAL A 29 13.70 11.71 31.34
N SER A 30 13.47 11.27 32.58
CA SER A 30 13.21 9.85 32.89
C SER A 30 11.91 9.35 32.25
N ILE A 31 10.87 10.18 32.25
CA ILE A 31 9.56 9.88 31.65
C ILE A 31 9.65 9.95 30.12
N GLY A 32 10.29 10.98 29.57
CA GLY A 32 10.41 11.21 28.14
C GLY A 32 11.36 10.24 27.44
N LEU A 33 12.51 9.93 28.04
CA LEU A 33 13.52 9.05 27.45
C LEU A 33 12.98 7.63 27.25
N GLY A 34 12.21 7.11 28.22
CA GLY A 34 11.54 5.81 28.08
C GLY A 34 10.56 5.77 26.90
N TRP A 35 9.83 6.87 26.68
CA TRP A 35 8.92 7.01 25.54
C TRP A 35 9.66 7.11 24.21
N VAL A 36 10.72 7.92 24.14
CA VAL A 36 11.54 8.10 22.93
C VAL A 36 12.17 6.78 22.51
N VAL A 37 12.78 6.04 23.43
CA VAL A 37 13.40 4.74 23.14
C VAL A 37 12.37 3.73 22.65
N LYS A 38 11.19 3.66 23.29
CA LYS A 38 10.10 2.77 22.85
C LYS A 38 9.61 3.13 21.45
N SER A 39 9.43 4.41 21.15
CA SER A 39 9.00 4.88 19.83
C SER A 39 10.04 4.53 18.75
N ILE A 40 11.33 4.81 19.01
CA ILE A 40 12.43 4.45 18.10
C ILE A 40 12.46 2.95 17.84
N LEU A 41 12.31 2.11 18.87
CA LEU A 41 12.25 0.66 18.72
C LEU A 41 11.07 0.21 17.85
N ILE A 42 9.89 0.82 17.99
CA ILE A 42 8.73 0.53 17.15
C ILE A 42 9.01 0.91 15.69
N VAL A 43 9.56 2.10 15.45
CA VAL A 43 9.91 2.56 14.10
C VAL A 43 10.95 1.64 13.47
N PHE A 44 12.00 1.25 14.20
CA PHE A 44 12.98 0.29 13.72
C PHE A 44 12.37 -1.08 13.43
N GLY A 45 11.50 -1.57 14.32
CA GLY A 45 10.73 -2.79 14.10
C GLY A 45 9.94 -2.72 12.81
N PHE A 46 9.19 -1.63 12.60
CA PHE A 46 8.43 -1.41 11.38
C PHE A 46 9.33 -1.26 10.15
N LEU A 47 10.46 -0.57 10.26
CA LEU A 47 11.44 -0.41 9.18
C LEU A 47 11.98 -1.77 8.71
N LEU A 48 12.23 -2.68 9.64
CA LEU A 48 12.68 -4.05 9.33
C LEU A 48 11.54 -4.94 8.83
N LEU A 49 10.31 -4.73 9.33
CA LEU A 49 9.14 -5.54 8.95
C LEU A 49 8.55 -5.09 7.60
N THR A 50 8.66 -3.81 7.27
CA THR A 50 8.16 -3.19 6.03
C THR A 50 8.65 -3.92 4.78
N PRO A 51 9.96 -4.18 4.56
CA PRO A 51 10.40 -4.88 3.35
C PRO A 51 9.83 -6.29 3.25
N VAL A 52 9.66 -6.99 4.36
CA VAL A 52 9.07 -8.34 4.39
C VAL A 52 7.60 -8.28 3.99
N VAL A 53 6.81 -7.44 4.65
CA VAL A 53 5.38 -7.28 4.34
C VAL A 53 5.17 -6.73 2.93
N ALA A 54 6.00 -5.80 2.49
CA ALA A 54 5.97 -5.27 1.14
C ALA A 54 6.22 -6.36 0.10
N PHE A 55 7.20 -7.23 0.32
CA PHE A 55 7.49 -8.34 -0.58
C PHE A 55 6.32 -9.31 -0.70
N PHE A 56 5.77 -9.77 0.43
CA PHE A 56 4.62 -10.69 0.43
C PHE A 56 3.35 -10.02 -0.12
N GLY A 57 3.12 -8.75 0.21
CA GLY A 57 2.00 -7.97 -0.30
C GLY A 57 2.07 -7.77 -1.81
N LEU A 58 3.25 -7.43 -2.34
CA LEU A 58 3.49 -7.29 -3.77
C LEU A 58 3.31 -8.62 -4.50
N GLN A 59 3.84 -9.73 -3.96
CA GLN A 59 3.64 -11.05 -4.56
C GLN A 59 2.17 -11.46 -4.59
N TRP A 60 1.46 -11.28 -3.48
CA TRP A 60 0.03 -11.59 -3.40
C TRP A 60 -0.79 -10.72 -4.36
N TRP A 61 -0.48 -9.43 -4.45
CA TRP A 61 -1.12 -8.50 -5.37
C TRP A 61 -0.85 -8.88 -6.82
N LEU A 62 0.40 -9.15 -7.21
CA LEU A 62 0.76 -9.59 -8.57
C LEU A 62 -0.01 -10.85 -8.95
N LYS A 63 -0.06 -11.87 -8.09
CA LYS A 63 -0.82 -13.10 -8.37
C LYS A 63 -2.32 -12.85 -8.60
N ARG A 64 -2.90 -11.84 -7.95
CA ARG A 64 -4.32 -11.49 -8.09
C ARG A 64 -4.58 -10.54 -9.26
N ASN A 65 -3.58 -9.75 -9.65
CA ASN A 65 -3.70 -8.71 -10.65
C ASN A 65 -3.12 -9.11 -12.02
N LEU A 66 -2.36 -10.21 -12.11
CA LEU A 66 -1.93 -10.78 -13.40
C LEU A 66 -3.04 -11.67 -13.93
N ILE A 67 -3.44 -11.42 -15.18
CA ILE A 67 -4.39 -12.22 -15.94
C ILE A 67 -3.60 -12.83 -17.09
N GLU A 68 -3.72 -14.14 -17.21
CA GLU A 68 -3.19 -14.94 -18.31
C GLU A 68 -4.37 -15.27 -19.22
N ASP A 69 -4.33 -14.78 -20.46
CA ASP A 69 -5.36 -15.05 -21.44
C ASP A 69 -4.77 -15.04 -22.86
N ASN A 70 -5.57 -15.44 -23.83
CA ASN A 70 -5.22 -15.51 -25.24
C ASN A 70 -5.61 -14.21 -25.97
N CYS A 71 -4.77 -13.73 -26.89
CA CYS A 71 -5.15 -12.64 -27.79
C CYS A 71 -6.32 -13.09 -28.70
N PRO A 72 -7.47 -12.39 -28.74
CA PRO A 72 -8.59 -12.77 -29.61
C PRO A 72 -8.28 -12.61 -31.11
N VAL A 73 -7.24 -11.84 -31.47
CA VAL A 73 -6.86 -11.58 -32.87
C VAL A 73 -5.80 -12.56 -33.37
N CYS A 74 -4.75 -12.81 -32.59
CA CYS A 74 -3.60 -13.61 -33.02
C CYS A 74 -3.39 -14.90 -32.22
N GLN A 75 -4.26 -15.21 -31.25
CA GLN A 75 -4.19 -16.41 -30.41
C GLN A 75 -2.85 -16.60 -29.67
N HIS A 76 -2.14 -15.51 -29.41
CA HIS A 76 -0.93 -15.54 -28.61
C HIS A 76 -1.28 -15.44 -27.11
N GLU A 77 -0.76 -16.36 -26.31
CA GLU A 77 -0.90 -16.36 -24.85
C GLU A 77 0.12 -15.41 -24.23
N PHE A 78 -0.36 -14.49 -23.40
CA PHE A 78 0.51 -13.61 -22.64
C PHE A 78 -0.17 -13.15 -21.35
N THR A 79 0.64 -12.72 -20.38
CA THR A 79 0.17 -12.16 -19.12
C THR A 79 0.11 -10.65 -19.18
N ALA A 80 -0.99 -10.08 -18.71
CA ALA A 80 -1.17 -8.64 -18.58
C ALA A 80 -1.76 -8.24 -17.23
N LEU A 81 -1.51 -7.01 -16.80
CA LEU A 81 -2.02 -6.46 -15.55
C LEU A 81 -3.49 -6.06 -15.69
N ASN A 82 -4.33 -6.51 -14.75
CA ASN A 82 -5.74 -6.13 -14.67
C ASN A 82 -5.91 -4.60 -14.71
N GLN A 83 -6.99 -4.15 -15.33
CA GLN A 83 -7.41 -2.74 -15.38
C GLN A 83 -6.46 -1.80 -16.14
N THR A 84 -5.49 -2.33 -16.88
CA THR A 84 -4.61 -1.54 -17.75
C THR A 84 -4.97 -1.73 -19.23
N GLN A 85 -4.75 -0.70 -20.04
CA GLN A 85 -4.77 -0.80 -21.49
C GLN A 85 -3.37 -1.17 -21.96
N PHE A 86 -3.26 -2.17 -22.81
CA PHE A 86 -1.96 -2.65 -23.30
C PHE A 86 -2.06 -3.04 -24.77
N GLN A 87 -0.92 -3.08 -25.44
CA GLN A 87 -0.83 -3.53 -26.83
C GLN A 87 -0.30 -4.96 -26.85
N CYS A 88 -0.90 -5.81 -27.69
CA CYS A 88 -0.43 -7.18 -27.83
C CYS A 88 1.03 -7.20 -28.36
N PRO A 89 1.95 -7.96 -27.74
CA PRO A 89 3.35 -7.99 -28.17
C PRO A 89 3.56 -8.66 -29.55
N ASN A 90 2.59 -9.44 -30.02
CA ASN A 90 2.69 -10.16 -31.30
C ASN A 90 2.04 -9.40 -32.47
N CYS A 91 0.83 -8.85 -32.28
CA CYS A 91 0.08 -8.19 -33.35
C CYS A 91 -0.04 -6.66 -33.22
N GLY A 92 0.34 -6.08 -32.08
CA GLY A 92 0.25 -4.63 -31.84
C GLY A 92 -1.19 -4.10 -31.62
N GLU A 93 -2.19 -4.98 -31.53
CA GLU A 93 -3.59 -4.55 -31.32
C GLU A 93 -3.78 -3.99 -29.90
N PRO A 94 -4.47 -2.84 -29.74
CA PRO A 94 -4.86 -2.30 -28.44
C PRO A 94 -5.95 -3.15 -27.78
N LEU A 95 -5.63 -3.72 -26.61
CA LEU A 95 -6.51 -4.59 -25.83
C LEU A 95 -6.73 -4.00 -24.44
N LYS A 96 -7.85 -4.42 -23.83
CA LYS A 96 -8.23 -4.09 -22.45
C LYS A 96 -8.72 -5.36 -21.77
N ILE A 97 -8.36 -5.55 -20.52
CA ILE A 97 -8.92 -6.63 -19.71
C ILE A 97 -10.30 -6.22 -19.22
N GLU A 98 -11.33 -6.97 -19.59
CA GLU A 98 -12.65 -6.87 -18.98
C GLU A 98 -13.06 -8.24 -18.43
N GLN A 99 -13.53 -8.29 -17.19
CA GLN A 99 -13.97 -9.53 -16.52
C GLN A 99 -12.92 -10.65 -16.47
N GLY A 100 -11.63 -10.33 -16.58
CA GLY A 100 -10.56 -11.33 -16.57
C GLY A 100 -10.23 -11.92 -17.94
N HIS A 101 -10.77 -11.35 -19.02
CA HIS A 101 -10.46 -11.74 -20.40
C HIS A 101 -9.96 -10.57 -21.24
N PHE A 102 -9.17 -10.88 -22.28
CA PHE A 102 -8.66 -9.89 -23.23
C PHE A 102 -9.73 -9.52 -24.25
N ASN A 103 -10.26 -8.30 -24.11
CA ASN A 103 -11.21 -7.71 -25.04
C ASN A 103 -10.56 -6.59 -25.87
N ARG A 104 -11.07 -6.40 -27.07
CA ARG A 104 -10.61 -5.33 -27.96
C ARG A 104 -11.02 -3.96 -27.40
N LEU A 105 -10.14 -2.97 -27.49
CA LEU A 105 -10.51 -1.58 -27.22
C LEU A 105 -11.40 -1.07 -28.37
N THR A 106 -12.70 -1.35 -28.31
CA THR A 106 -13.67 -0.78 -29.25
C THR A 106 -13.91 0.70 -28.91
N PRO A 107 -13.70 1.63 -29.85
CA PRO A 107 -14.15 3.01 -29.70
C PRO A 107 -15.69 3.02 -29.50
N PRO A 108 -16.24 3.95 -28.68
CA PRO A 108 -17.68 4.06 -28.51
C PRO A 108 -18.30 4.47 -29.86
N GLY A 109 -18.87 3.51 -30.59
CA GLY A 109 -19.51 3.76 -31.89
C GLY A 109 -19.50 2.61 -32.89
N THR A 110 -18.77 1.51 -32.65
CA THR A 110 -18.83 0.33 -33.54
C THR A 110 -19.98 -0.58 -33.10
N ILE A 111 -21.06 -0.59 -33.88
CA ILE A 111 -22.18 -1.51 -33.69
C ILE A 111 -21.71 -2.89 -34.15
N ASP A 112 -21.74 -3.88 -33.24
CA ASP A 112 -21.61 -5.29 -33.60
C ASP A 112 -22.79 -5.65 -34.51
N VAL A 113 -22.52 -5.69 -35.82
CA VAL A 113 -23.49 -6.17 -36.80
C VAL A 113 -23.53 -7.69 -36.67
N THR A 114 -24.41 -8.19 -35.81
CA THR A 114 -24.90 -9.56 -35.93
C THR A 114 -25.60 -9.66 -37.27
N ALA A 115 -24.90 -10.24 -38.26
CA ALA A 115 -25.48 -10.56 -39.55
C ALA A 115 -26.59 -11.59 -39.32
N VAL A 116 -27.83 -11.12 -39.21
CA VAL A 116 -29.00 -11.98 -39.35
C VAL A 116 -29.04 -12.38 -40.81
N GLU A 117 -28.75 -13.64 -41.08
CA GLU A 117 -28.87 -14.25 -42.39
C GLU A 117 -30.32 -14.10 -42.85
N VAL A 118 -30.56 -13.14 -43.75
CA VAL A 118 -31.87 -12.94 -44.35
C VAL A 118 -32.11 -14.17 -45.24
N SER A 119 -32.84 -15.13 -44.69
CA SER A 119 -33.38 -16.25 -45.44
C SER A 119 -34.33 -15.69 -46.49
N SER A 120 -33.77 -15.46 -47.68
CA SER A 120 -34.42 -15.55 -48.99
C SER A 120 -35.93 -15.28 -48.96
N VAL A 121 -36.33 -14.01 -49.02
CA VAL A 121 -37.64 -13.67 -49.56
C VAL A 121 -37.66 -14.21 -50.98
N GLN A 122 -38.58 -15.13 -51.20
CA GLN A 122 -38.68 -15.98 -52.34
C GLN A 122 -38.65 -15.17 -53.63
N GLN A 123 -37.69 -15.54 -54.46
CA GLN A 123 -37.63 -15.33 -55.89
C GLN A 123 -39.01 -15.61 -56.53
N LEU A 124 -39.28 -14.87 -57.61
CA LEU A 124 -40.12 -15.22 -58.77
C LEU A 124 -41.37 -14.35 -58.95
N GLU A 125 -41.13 -13.30 -59.73
CA GLU A 125 -42.02 -12.77 -60.77
C GLU A 125 -42.53 -13.91 -61.70
N ASP A 126 -43.85 -13.96 -61.90
CA ASP A 126 -44.64 -14.26 -63.13
C ASP A 126 -46.01 -14.88 -62.79
#